data_AF-A0A3Q1FGW9-F1
#
_entry.id   AF-A0A3Q1FGW9-F1
#
_cell.length_a   1.000
_cell.length_b   1.000
_cell.length_c   1.000
_cell.angle_alpha   90.00
_cell.angle_beta   90.00
_cell.angle_gamma   90.00
#
_symmetry.space_group_name_H-M   'P 1'
#
loop_
_entity.id
_entity.type
_entity.pdbx_description
1 polymer ?
#
loop_
_entity_poly.entity_id
_entity_poly.type
_entity_poly.pdbx_seq_one_letter_code
_entity_poly.pdbx_strand_id
1 'polypeptide(L)'
;MLRRTRAFCGRCRLDLHQCRSLSSLPPPPPPPLPGFHFPSGSRRYRAGQGARPGAGQMSSAQTNQILKANEYSHTFPRGPASHGVLGFHSNMLPSNHPGEDRRSSATCLPGRGGVLFGVFDGHAGPACAHAVSQRLFYYIVVASLPLRTLAELDRAVEEDRAGPPLLEWHKHPQDHSGTDGGTSSFYSLRNYWQERLEDEDEDEDKEDDSRVTSALVNAFRRLDYDLSVEAQVHLSMSSPRRVSLPGEGLPMSSPLRVVLSGSTACVVHVSNGVLHVANLGDSRAVLGMQEADGRWSATSLTSDHNAQNPEELQRVLEEHPRSERRTVVRHDRLLGLLLPFRAFGDVRFKWSAEMLSRVYETRPDLISAVSDAVRMLPPHYLTPPYLSAQPDVTRHRITPADKFLVLATDGLWEMMHRQMVVQLVGEQLTGLQQQRPIVPGMGMTLGGLQRLLLDRRGRVLSVLEDQNAATHLLRHALGDDGYRAVAPNRLAKMLSLPADLARRYRDDITITVIHLNELNT
;
A
#
# COMPACT_ATOMS: atom_id res chain seq x y z
N MET A 1 17.85 -58.27 -3.79
CA MET A 1 18.96 -59.02 -3.16
C MET A 1 20.04 -58.02 -2.72
N LEU A 2 20.33 -58.01 -1.41
CA LEU A 2 21.59 -57.65 -0.71
C LEU A 2 22.32 -56.34 -1.12
N ARG A 3 22.17 -55.24 -0.37
CA ARG A 3 23.01 -54.79 0.77
C ARG A 3 24.53 -54.81 0.52
N ARG A 4 25.18 -53.64 0.56
CA ARG A 4 26.31 -53.37 1.49
C ARG A 4 26.64 -51.87 1.62
N THR A 5 26.78 -51.48 2.88
CA THR A 5 27.25 -50.24 3.49
C THR A 5 28.76 -50.07 3.39
N ARG A 6 29.26 -48.81 3.41
CA ARG A 6 30.39 -48.38 4.24
C ARG A 6 30.58 -46.86 4.24
N ALA A 7 30.64 -46.29 5.44
CA ALA A 7 31.10 -44.96 5.75
C ALA A 7 32.64 -44.91 5.79
N PHE A 8 33.23 -43.75 5.50
CA PHE A 8 34.61 -43.43 5.87
C PHE A 8 34.68 -41.99 6.40
N CYS A 9 35.16 -41.88 7.64
CA CYS A 9 35.56 -40.67 8.32
C CYS A 9 37.09 -40.51 8.15
N GLY A 10 37.57 -39.31 7.87
CA GLY A 10 39.00 -39.03 7.74
C GLY A 10 39.32 -37.58 8.02
N ARG A 11 39.75 -37.29 9.26
CA ARG A 11 40.38 -36.02 9.68
C ARG A 11 41.80 -35.96 9.13
N CYS A 12 42.20 -34.84 8.54
CA CYS A 12 43.61 -34.49 8.35
C CYS A 12 43.92 -33.16 9.04
N ARG A 13 44.77 -33.25 10.07
CA ARG A 13 45.54 -32.15 10.67
C ARG A 13 46.65 -31.75 9.68
N LEU A 14 46.91 -30.45 9.57
CA LEU A 14 48.18 -29.94 9.06
C LEU A 14 48.73 -28.97 10.11
N ASP A 15 49.87 -29.37 10.68
CA ASP A 15 50.66 -28.60 11.63
C ASP A 15 51.56 -27.59 10.90
N LEU A 16 51.67 -26.42 11.52
CA LEU A 16 52.53 -25.30 11.14
C LEU A 16 54.01 -25.63 11.40
N HIS A 17 54.87 -25.32 10.42
CA HIS A 17 56.28 -25.03 10.67
C HIS A 17 56.65 -23.62 10.21
N GLN A 18 57.38 -22.97 11.11
CA GLN A 18 57.86 -21.59 11.12
C GLN A 18 58.85 -21.28 10.00
N CYS A 19 58.77 -20.05 9.48
CA CYS A 19 59.96 -19.28 9.08
C CYS A 19 59.84 -17.86 9.64
N ARG A 20 60.93 -17.40 10.26
CA ARG A 20 61.03 -16.21 11.10
C ARG A 20 61.18 -14.90 10.30
N SER A 21 60.58 -13.86 10.90
CA SER A 21 60.96 -12.44 10.99
C SER A 21 61.69 -11.76 9.82
N LEU A 22 60.97 -10.82 9.18
CA LEU A 22 61.51 -9.51 8.84
C LEU A 22 60.57 -8.43 9.41
N SER A 23 61.20 -7.41 9.95
CA SER A 23 60.69 -6.33 10.79
C SER A 23 59.85 -5.28 10.05
N SER A 24 58.69 -4.98 10.65
CA SER A 24 58.03 -3.67 10.82
C SER A 24 58.28 -2.52 9.83
N LEU A 25 57.24 -2.17 9.05
CA LEU A 25 56.86 -0.78 8.75
C LEU A 25 55.31 -0.71 8.68
N PRO A 26 54.65 0.32 9.25
CA PRO A 26 53.21 0.51 9.11
C PRO A 26 52.85 0.91 7.66
N PRO A 27 51.65 0.57 7.17
CA PRO A 27 51.21 0.97 5.84
C PRO A 27 51.05 2.50 5.74
N PRO A 28 51.37 3.11 4.59
CA PRO A 28 51.19 4.54 4.39
C PRO A 28 49.70 4.92 4.39
N PRO A 29 49.35 6.14 4.83
CA PRO A 29 47.96 6.62 4.81
C PRO A 29 47.44 6.71 3.36
N PRO A 30 46.12 6.52 3.16
CA PRO A 30 45.52 6.59 1.84
C PRO A 30 45.68 7.99 1.21
N PRO A 31 45.82 8.08 -0.11
CA PRO A 31 45.98 9.36 -0.80
C PRO A 31 44.72 10.22 -0.64
N PRO A 32 44.86 11.56 -0.52
CA PRO A 32 43.73 12.45 -0.42
C PRO A 32 42.88 12.38 -1.70
N LEU A 33 41.55 12.27 -1.51
CA LEU A 33 40.57 12.33 -2.58
C LEU A 33 40.75 13.66 -3.36
N PRO A 34 40.69 13.65 -4.71
CA PRO A 34 40.83 14.86 -5.50
C PRO A 34 39.68 15.81 -5.18
N GLY A 35 40.04 16.97 -4.61
CA GLY A 35 39.11 18.06 -4.35
C GLY A 35 38.51 18.56 -5.65
N PHE A 36 37.18 18.56 -5.73
CA PHE A 36 36.47 19.26 -6.79
C PHE A 36 36.63 20.77 -6.61
N HIS A 37 37.66 21.32 -7.22
CA HIS A 37 37.77 22.75 -7.49
C HIS A 37 36.67 23.14 -8.49
N PHE A 38 35.65 23.85 -8.01
CA PHE A 38 34.78 24.62 -8.88
C PHE A 38 35.58 25.81 -9.46
N PRO A 39 35.69 25.96 -10.78
CA PRO A 39 36.31 27.13 -11.36
C PRO A 39 35.44 28.36 -11.07
N SER A 40 36.03 29.40 -10.48
CA SER A 40 35.49 30.74 -10.41
C SER A 40 35.41 31.34 -11.82
N GLY A 41 34.38 30.96 -12.57
CA GLY A 41 34.08 31.49 -13.90
C GLY A 41 32.80 32.30 -13.86
N SER A 42 32.93 33.62 -13.87
CA SER A 42 31.84 34.58 -13.98
C SER A 42 31.09 34.42 -15.31
N ARG A 43 30.04 33.59 -15.33
CA ARG A 43 28.98 33.68 -16.36
C ARG A 43 27.85 34.53 -15.80
N ARG A 44 27.89 35.82 -16.14
CA ARG A 44 26.75 36.74 -16.01
C ARG A 44 25.59 36.19 -16.86
N TYR A 45 24.68 35.46 -16.24
CA TYR A 45 23.33 35.36 -16.78
C TYR A 45 22.67 36.74 -16.60
N ARG A 46 22.30 37.35 -17.73
CA ARG A 46 21.46 38.55 -17.77
C ARG A 46 20.17 38.24 -17.00
N ALA A 47 20.03 38.89 -15.85
CA ALA A 47 18.75 38.97 -15.16
C ALA A 47 17.74 39.64 -16.09
N GLY A 48 16.73 38.88 -16.52
CA GLY A 48 15.49 39.46 -17.00
C GLY A 48 14.88 40.22 -15.83
N GLN A 49 14.91 41.55 -15.91
CA GLN A 49 14.18 42.43 -15.03
C GLN A 49 12.68 42.13 -15.16
N GLY A 50 12.07 41.68 -14.07
CA GLY A 50 10.64 41.36 -14.05
C GLY A 50 10.17 40.40 -12.95
N ALA A 51 10.98 40.07 -11.93
CA ALA A 51 10.48 39.36 -10.75
C ALA A 51 10.49 40.31 -9.55
N ARG A 52 9.30 40.69 -9.08
CA ARG A 52 9.11 41.44 -7.84
C ARG A 52 9.74 40.67 -6.66
N PRO A 53 10.44 41.33 -5.72
CA PRO A 53 10.89 40.70 -4.49
C PRO A 53 9.66 40.45 -3.60
N GLY A 54 9.12 39.23 -3.64
CA GLY A 54 7.91 38.86 -2.91
C GLY A 54 7.06 37.79 -3.61
N ALA A 55 7.67 36.73 -4.17
CA ALA A 55 6.91 35.52 -4.51
C ALA A 55 6.43 34.90 -3.18
N GLY A 56 5.15 35.12 -2.87
CA GLY A 56 4.59 34.90 -1.54
C GLY A 56 4.84 33.50 -1.01
N GLN A 57 5.43 33.42 0.20
CA GLN A 57 5.33 32.21 0.99
C GLN A 57 3.86 31.83 1.09
N MET A 58 3.53 30.56 0.78
CA MET A 58 2.20 30.04 1.00
C MET A 58 1.76 30.34 2.43
N SER A 59 0.54 30.88 2.58
CA SER A 59 0.00 31.14 3.90
C SER A 59 -0.31 29.82 4.62
N SER A 60 -0.41 29.88 5.96
CA SER A 60 -0.87 28.74 6.75
C SER A 60 -2.29 28.29 6.34
N ALA A 61 -3.16 29.24 5.97
CA ALA A 61 -4.49 28.94 5.46
C ALA A 61 -4.45 28.15 4.14
N GLN A 62 -3.59 28.53 3.20
CA GLN A 62 -3.40 27.80 1.93
C GLN A 62 -2.82 26.40 2.17
N THR A 63 -1.84 26.30 3.07
CA THR A 63 -1.25 25.02 3.50
C THR A 63 -2.33 24.09 4.04
N ASN A 64 -3.19 24.59 4.93
CA ASN A 64 -4.29 23.84 5.52
C ASN A 64 -5.35 23.45 4.48
N GLN A 65 -5.64 24.33 3.52
CA GLN A 65 -6.56 24.03 2.44
C GLN A 65 -6.06 22.87 1.57
N ILE A 66 -4.76 22.84 1.23
CA ILE A 66 -4.17 21.75 0.44
C ILE A 66 -4.18 20.44 1.23
N LEU A 67 -3.70 20.45 2.48
CA LEU A 67 -3.64 19.24 3.31
C LEU A 67 -5.04 18.65 3.57
N LYS A 68 -6.07 19.49 3.69
CA LYS A 68 -7.44 19.05 4.00
C LYS A 68 -8.28 18.75 2.76
N ALA A 69 -7.73 18.89 1.55
CA ALA A 69 -8.48 18.73 0.30
C ALA A 69 -9.05 17.31 0.11
N ASN A 70 -8.38 16.28 0.65
CA ASN A 70 -8.78 14.87 0.57
C ASN A 70 -9.06 14.26 1.96
N GLU A 71 -9.24 15.11 2.97
CA GLU A 71 -9.52 14.69 4.33
C GLU A 71 -10.88 13.98 4.40
N TYR A 72 -10.88 12.75 4.93
CA TYR A 72 -12.09 11.97 5.09
C TYR A 72 -12.12 11.29 6.47
N SER A 73 -13.27 11.37 7.13
CA SER A 73 -13.51 10.76 8.44
C SER A 73 -14.84 10.06 8.43
N HIS A 74 -14.90 8.87 9.00
CA HIS A 74 -16.13 8.09 9.14
C HIS A 74 -16.17 7.46 10.53
N THR A 75 -17.36 7.40 11.14
CA THR A 75 -17.58 6.83 12.47
C THR A 75 -18.64 5.76 12.37
N PHE A 76 -18.36 4.59 12.94
CA PHE A 76 -19.30 3.47 12.93
C PHE A 76 -20.26 3.56 14.14
N PRO A 77 -21.49 3.01 14.02
CA PRO A 77 -22.37 2.83 15.17
C PRO A 77 -21.68 2.00 16.26
N ARG A 78 -21.85 2.37 17.52
CA ARG A 78 -21.31 1.58 18.64
C ARG A 78 -22.10 0.28 18.79
N GLY A 79 -21.38 -0.81 19.07
CA GLY A 79 -21.96 -2.11 19.38
C GLY A 79 -21.35 -3.24 18.54
N PRO A 80 -21.92 -4.44 18.58
CA PRO A 80 -21.40 -5.61 17.85
C PRO A 80 -21.31 -5.39 16.34
N ALA A 81 -22.20 -4.56 15.78
CA ALA A 81 -22.23 -4.19 14.37
C ALA A 81 -21.01 -3.37 13.91
N SER A 82 -20.17 -2.91 14.84
CA SER A 82 -18.94 -2.18 14.51
C SER A 82 -17.75 -3.12 14.27
N HIS A 83 -17.91 -4.43 14.52
CA HIS A 83 -16.90 -5.49 14.35
C HIS A 83 -15.58 -5.28 15.10
N GLY A 84 -15.52 -4.32 16.04
CA GLY A 84 -14.29 -3.92 16.73
C GLY A 84 -13.66 -2.62 16.21
N VAL A 85 -14.36 -1.89 15.34
CA VAL A 85 -13.92 -0.60 14.78
C VAL A 85 -14.81 0.53 15.31
N LEU A 86 -14.23 1.64 15.76
CA LEU A 86 -14.95 2.85 16.18
C LEU A 86 -15.20 3.81 15.03
N GLY A 87 -14.24 3.87 14.10
CA GLY A 87 -14.23 4.79 12.97
C GLY A 87 -12.86 4.79 12.31
N PHE A 88 -12.68 5.62 11.31
CA PHE A 88 -11.40 5.81 10.67
C PHE A 88 -11.24 7.22 10.12
N HIS A 89 -9.98 7.60 9.97
CA HIS A 89 -9.52 8.82 9.34
C HIS A 89 -8.67 8.45 8.13
N SER A 90 -8.89 9.06 6.98
CA SER A 90 -8.02 8.86 5.83
C SER A 90 -7.72 10.17 5.11
N ASN A 91 -6.57 10.22 4.44
CA ASN A 91 -6.18 11.35 3.61
C ASN A 91 -5.21 10.89 2.49
N MET A 92 -5.12 11.69 1.43
CA MET A 92 -4.27 11.44 0.27
C MET A 92 -3.61 12.74 -0.21
N LEU A 93 -2.31 12.67 -0.50
CA LEU A 93 -1.58 13.73 -1.16
C LEU A 93 -0.85 13.19 -2.40
N PRO A 94 -1.28 13.56 -3.61
CA PRO A 94 -0.58 13.17 -4.82
C PRO A 94 0.73 13.96 -5.00
N SER A 95 1.64 13.29 -5.69
CA SER A 95 2.95 13.72 -6.18
C SER A 95 3.08 13.45 -7.68
N ASN A 96 2.30 12.52 -8.22
CA ASN A 96 2.10 12.29 -9.65
C ASN A 96 0.85 13.02 -10.18
N HIS A 97 0.84 13.30 -11.48
CA HIS A 97 -0.33 13.83 -12.17
C HIS A 97 -0.58 13.04 -13.48
N PRO A 98 -1.65 12.22 -13.53
CA PRO A 98 -2.57 11.90 -12.43
C PRO A 98 -1.88 11.14 -11.28
N GLY A 99 -2.41 11.27 -10.05
CA GLY A 99 -1.95 10.50 -8.90
C GLY A 99 -2.24 9.00 -9.07
N GLU A 100 -1.30 8.16 -8.68
CA GLU A 100 -1.30 6.71 -8.90
C GLU A 100 -1.92 5.94 -7.72
N ASP A 101 -1.71 6.43 -6.50
CA ASP A 101 -2.29 5.90 -5.26
C ASP A 101 -3.83 5.87 -5.23
N ARG A 102 -4.40 4.88 -4.53
CA ARG A 102 -5.83 4.81 -4.18
C ARG A 102 -6.05 4.35 -2.74
N ARG A 103 -7.23 4.67 -2.21
CA ARG A 103 -7.76 4.12 -0.95
C ARG A 103 -9.16 3.56 -1.14
N SER A 104 -9.58 2.66 -0.27
CA SER A 104 -10.96 2.18 -0.22
C SER A 104 -11.36 1.69 1.16
N SER A 105 -12.64 1.85 1.46
CA SER A 105 -13.26 1.40 2.71
C SER A 105 -14.71 1.01 2.47
N ALA A 106 -15.14 -0.12 3.04
CA ALA A 106 -16.52 -0.60 2.91
C ALA A 106 -16.93 -1.52 4.06
N THR A 107 -18.22 -1.58 4.36
CA THR A 107 -18.83 -2.60 5.23
C THR A 107 -19.38 -3.74 4.38
N CYS A 108 -19.08 -4.99 4.76
CA CYS A 108 -19.67 -6.18 4.16
C CYS A 108 -21.10 -6.37 4.67
N LEU A 109 -22.08 -6.45 3.77
CA LEU A 109 -23.51 -6.48 4.16
C LEU A 109 -24.08 -7.88 4.39
N PRO A 110 -23.81 -8.90 3.55
CA PRO A 110 -24.35 -10.24 3.78
C PRO A 110 -23.51 -11.04 4.79
N GLY A 111 -24.19 -11.87 5.59
CA GLY A 111 -23.56 -12.61 6.69
C GLY A 111 -23.21 -11.68 7.86
N ARG A 112 -22.60 -12.20 8.94
CA ARG A 112 -22.00 -11.35 10.00
C ARG A 112 -20.72 -10.68 9.46
N GLY A 113 -20.84 -9.92 8.38
CA GLY A 113 -19.76 -9.41 7.56
C GLY A 113 -18.93 -8.36 8.28
N GLY A 114 -17.61 -8.35 8.05
CA GLY A 114 -16.70 -7.38 8.66
C GLY A 114 -16.65 -6.04 7.94
N VAL A 115 -15.66 -5.23 8.30
CA VAL A 115 -15.32 -3.97 7.62
C VAL A 115 -13.98 -4.14 6.90
N LEU A 116 -13.91 -3.65 5.67
CA LEU A 116 -12.72 -3.70 4.81
C LEU A 116 -12.10 -2.30 4.64
N PHE A 117 -10.78 -2.25 4.71
CA PHE A 117 -9.96 -1.06 4.43
C PHE A 117 -8.82 -1.44 3.50
N GLY A 118 -8.44 -0.56 2.58
CA GLY A 118 -7.41 -0.84 1.59
C GLY A 118 -6.67 0.42 1.18
N VAL A 119 -5.36 0.30 1.02
CA VAL A 119 -4.52 1.26 0.31
C VAL A 119 -3.84 0.54 -0.85
N PHE A 120 -3.71 1.23 -1.96
CA PHE A 120 -3.22 0.68 -3.22
C PHE A 120 -2.22 1.67 -3.79
N ASP A 121 -0.96 1.28 -3.80
CA ASP A 121 0.08 2.05 -4.47
C ASP A 121 0.05 1.69 -5.95
N GLY A 122 -0.08 2.67 -6.83
CA GLY A 122 -0.14 2.43 -8.27
C GLY A 122 1.17 2.81 -8.93
N HIS A 123 1.56 2.09 -9.98
CA HIS A 123 2.76 2.45 -10.74
C HIS A 123 2.63 2.15 -12.22
N ALA A 124 3.39 2.90 -13.02
CA ALA A 124 3.28 2.92 -14.47
C ALA A 124 1.86 3.31 -14.95
N GLY A 125 1.22 4.21 -14.22
CA GLY A 125 -0.12 4.73 -14.44
C GLY A 125 -1.13 4.29 -13.37
N PRO A 126 -2.22 5.07 -13.17
CA PRO A 126 -3.19 4.80 -12.10
C PRO A 126 -4.21 3.69 -12.39
N ALA A 127 -4.13 3.00 -13.55
CA ALA A 127 -5.22 2.17 -14.05
C ALA A 127 -5.43 0.92 -13.20
N CYS A 128 -4.35 0.21 -12.87
CA CYS A 128 -4.40 -0.98 -12.02
C CYS A 128 -4.91 -0.65 -10.62
N ALA A 129 -4.31 0.35 -9.94
CA ALA A 129 -4.72 0.76 -8.61
C ALA A 129 -6.19 1.19 -8.56
N HIS A 130 -6.66 1.91 -9.58
CA HIS A 130 -8.06 2.29 -9.71
C HIS A 130 -8.98 1.06 -9.83
N ALA A 131 -8.68 0.14 -10.76
CA ALA A 131 -9.48 -1.07 -10.95
C ALA A 131 -9.51 -1.96 -9.70
N VAL A 132 -8.36 -2.19 -9.08
CA VAL A 132 -8.23 -3.02 -7.87
C VAL A 132 -8.97 -2.39 -6.69
N SER A 133 -8.84 -1.07 -6.48
CA SER A 133 -9.52 -0.37 -5.38
C SER A 133 -11.05 -0.48 -5.44
N GLN A 134 -11.62 -0.61 -6.64
CA GLN A 134 -13.07 -0.71 -6.82
C GLN A 134 -13.58 -2.15 -6.83
N ARG A 135 -12.74 -3.13 -7.20
CA ARG A 135 -13.17 -4.50 -7.44
C ARG A 135 -12.79 -5.47 -6.33
N LEU A 136 -11.62 -5.32 -5.73
CA LEU A 136 -11.05 -6.33 -4.83
C LEU A 136 -11.95 -6.66 -3.63
N PHE A 137 -12.64 -5.67 -3.06
CA PHE A 137 -13.54 -5.92 -1.94
C PHE A 137 -14.73 -6.81 -2.33
N TYR A 138 -15.24 -6.71 -3.57
CA TYR A 138 -16.28 -7.61 -4.04
C TYR A 138 -15.78 -9.05 -4.16
N TYR A 139 -14.55 -9.25 -4.65
CA TYR A 139 -13.94 -10.58 -4.70
C TYR A 139 -13.71 -11.16 -3.30
N ILE A 140 -13.31 -10.33 -2.33
CA ILE A 140 -13.16 -10.77 -0.92
C ILE A 140 -14.50 -11.17 -0.31
N VAL A 141 -15.57 -10.39 -0.55
CA VAL A 141 -16.91 -10.76 -0.11
C VAL A 141 -17.34 -12.07 -0.77
N VAL A 142 -17.28 -12.16 -2.09
CA VAL A 142 -17.66 -13.38 -2.81
C VAL A 142 -16.85 -14.59 -2.35
N ALA A 143 -15.55 -14.44 -2.07
CA ALA A 143 -14.68 -15.50 -1.56
C ALA A 143 -14.99 -15.91 -0.10
N SER A 144 -15.66 -15.06 0.67
CA SER A 144 -16.00 -15.35 2.08
C SER A 144 -17.44 -15.83 2.27
N LEU A 145 -18.34 -15.57 1.32
CA LEU A 145 -19.75 -15.94 1.44
C LEU A 145 -19.97 -17.47 1.52
N PRO A 146 -20.99 -17.92 2.27
CA PRO A 146 -21.50 -19.29 2.20
C PRO A 146 -22.05 -19.63 0.81
N LEU A 147 -21.87 -20.87 0.36
CA LEU A 147 -22.36 -21.36 -0.93
C LEU A 147 -23.87 -21.15 -1.10
N ARG A 148 -24.66 -21.35 -0.05
CA ARG A 148 -26.11 -21.06 -0.06
C ARG A 148 -26.43 -19.60 -0.45
N THR A 149 -25.62 -18.65 0.01
CA THR A 149 -25.82 -17.23 -0.28
C THR A 149 -25.36 -16.89 -1.69
N LEU A 150 -24.31 -17.55 -2.19
CA LEU A 150 -23.90 -17.45 -3.59
C LEU A 150 -24.97 -18.03 -4.53
N ALA A 151 -25.61 -19.14 -4.18
CA ALA A 151 -26.71 -19.72 -4.96
C ALA A 151 -27.94 -18.79 -5.00
N GLU A 152 -28.26 -18.13 -3.89
CA GLU A 152 -29.32 -17.12 -3.85
C GLU A 152 -28.99 -15.90 -4.72
N LEU A 153 -27.72 -15.45 -4.71
CA LEU A 153 -27.23 -14.37 -5.56
C LEU A 153 -27.34 -14.75 -7.03
N ASP A 154 -26.85 -15.94 -7.42
CA ASP A 154 -26.86 -16.35 -8.83
C ASP A 154 -28.30 -16.50 -9.35
N ARG A 155 -29.18 -17.13 -8.56
CA ARG A 155 -30.61 -17.23 -8.88
C ARG A 155 -31.29 -15.88 -9.02
N ALA A 156 -30.94 -14.89 -8.19
CA ALA A 156 -31.47 -13.54 -8.34
C ALA A 156 -31.04 -12.91 -9.68
N VAL A 157 -29.80 -13.13 -10.11
CA VAL A 157 -29.30 -12.64 -11.41
C VAL A 157 -29.98 -13.37 -12.58
N GLU A 158 -30.19 -14.68 -12.50
CA GLU A 158 -30.92 -15.44 -13.53
C GLU A 158 -32.38 -15.00 -13.68
N GLU A 159 -33.04 -14.71 -12.56
CA GLU A 159 -34.44 -14.29 -12.51
C GLU A 159 -34.65 -12.78 -12.76
N ASP A 160 -33.60 -12.03 -13.12
CA ASP A 160 -33.59 -10.56 -13.28
C ASP A 160 -34.18 -9.82 -12.06
N ARG A 161 -33.92 -10.37 -10.87
CA ARG A 161 -34.32 -9.79 -9.58
C ARG A 161 -33.16 -9.02 -8.96
N ALA A 162 -33.50 -8.00 -8.17
CA ALA A 162 -32.51 -7.31 -7.35
C ALA A 162 -31.89 -8.30 -6.33
N GLY A 163 -30.60 -8.61 -6.51
CA GLY A 163 -29.82 -9.37 -5.55
C GLY A 163 -29.53 -8.56 -4.27
N PRO A 164 -29.20 -9.22 -3.15
CA PRO A 164 -28.80 -8.52 -1.94
C PRO A 164 -27.53 -7.69 -2.18
N PRO A 165 -27.44 -6.47 -1.62
CA PRO A 165 -26.23 -5.66 -1.76
C PRO A 165 -25.07 -6.32 -1.02
N LEU A 166 -23.88 -6.31 -1.64
CA LEU A 166 -22.68 -6.96 -1.08
C LEU A 166 -21.85 -6.04 -0.17
N LEU A 167 -21.78 -4.76 -0.53
CA LEU A 167 -20.91 -3.77 0.11
C LEU A 167 -21.64 -2.44 0.30
N GLU A 168 -21.42 -1.80 1.44
CA GLU A 168 -21.69 -0.38 1.68
C GLU A 168 -20.36 0.38 1.67
N TRP A 169 -20.15 1.26 0.69
CA TRP A 169 -18.89 1.97 0.51
C TRP A 169 -18.81 3.25 1.34
N HIS A 170 -17.66 3.46 1.99
CA HIS A 170 -17.33 4.66 2.77
C HIS A 170 -16.23 5.43 2.05
N LYS A 171 -16.58 6.20 1.01
CA LYS A 171 -15.62 6.89 0.13
C LYS A 171 -15.67 8.40 0.29
N HIS A 172 -14.52 9.06 0.14
CA HIS A 172 -14.49 10.51 -0.02
C HIS A 172 -15.15 10.91 -1.35
N PRO A 173 -15.82 12.08 -1.47
CA PRO A 173 -16.48 12.49 -2.71
C PRO A 173 -15.57 12.50 -3.94
N GLN A 174 -14.27 12.80 -3.78
CA GLN A 174 -13.31 12.80 -4.89
C GLN A 174 -12.81 11.40 -5.28
N ASP A 175 -12.97 10.39 -4.41
CA ASP A 175 -12.59 9.00 -4.72
C ASP A 175 -13.64 8.34 -5.65
N HIS A 176 -14.80 8.98 -5.82
CA HIS A 176 -15.82 8.57 -6.77
C HIS A 176 -15.43 9.07 -8.16
N SER A 177 -15.05 8.15 -9.04
CA SER A 177 -14.92 8.46 -10.46
C SER A 177 -15.51 7.33 -11.29
N GLY A 178 -16.56 7.69 -12.03
CA GLY A 178 -17.03 7.02 -13.24
C GLY A 178 -17.91 5.79 -13.04
N THR A 179 -19.17 5.89 -13.46
CA THR A 179 -19.93 4.75 -13.97
C THR A 179 -19.28 4.27 -15.27
N ASP A 180 -18.11 3.65 -15.21
CA ASP A 180 -17.79 2.71 -16.27
C ASP A 180 -18.75 1.55 -16.06
N GLY A 181 -19.81 1.53 -16.88
CA GLY A 181 -20.95 0.62 -16.75
C GLY A 181 -20.45 -0.79 -16.52
N GLY A 182 -20.39 -1.19 -15.25
CA GLY A 182 -19.54 -2.24 -14.67
C GLY A 182 -19.89 -3.65 -15.11
N THR A 183 -20.49 -3.79 -16.28
CA THR A 183 -20.98 -5.00 -16.89
C THR A 183 -19.86 -6.02 -17.04
N SER A 184 -18.67 -5.65 -17.53
CA SER A 184 -17.54 -6.59 -17.64
C SER A 184 -17.03 -7.04 -16.27
N SER A 185 -16.83 -6.10 -15.35
CA SER A 185 -16.40 -6.39 -13.97
C SER A 185 -17.41 -7.27 -13.22
N PHE A 186 -18.70 -7.07 -13.47
CA PHE A 186 -19.78 -7.87 -12.92
C PHE A 186 -19.78 -9.29 -13.48
N TYR A 187 -19.61 -9.48 -14.80
CA TYR A 187 -19.54 -10.82 -15.37
C TYR A 187 -18.32 -11.61 -14.89
N SER A 188 -17.16 -10.98 -14.74
CA SER A 188 -15.97 -11.64 -14.17
C SER A 188 -16.22 -12.07 -12.72
N LEU A 189 -16.83 -11.20 -11.91
CA LEU A 189 -17.22 -11.53 -10.55
C LEU A 189 -18.28 -12.65 -10.51
N ARG A 190 -19.22 -12.66 -11.48
CA ARG A 190 -20.24 -13.69 -11.64
C ARG A 190 -19.62 -15.05 -11.92
N ASN A 191 -18.73 -15.11 -12.89
CA ASN A 191 -17.99 -16.33 -13.21
C ASN A 191 -17.26 -16.85 -11.98
N TYR A 192 -16.69 -15.96 -11.15
CA TYR A 192 -16.04 -16.40 -9.92
C TYR A 192 -17.00 -17.07 -8.93
N TRP A 193 -18.16 -16.48 -8.64
CA TRP A 193 -19.08 -17.14 -7.70
C TRP A 193 -19.70 -18.41 -8.28
N GLN A 194 -19.87 -18.50 -9.60
CA GLN A 194 -20.37 -19.71 -10.26
C GLN A 194 -19.35 -20.85 -10.19
N GLU A 195 -18.08 -20.58 -10.45
CA GLU A 195 -17.02 -21.58 -10.27
C GLU A 195 -16.94 -22.08 -8.82
N ARG A 196 -17.17 -21.21 -7.83
CA ARG A 196 -17.26 -21.64 -6.42
C ARG A 196 -18.46 -22.54 -6.14
N LEU A 197 -19.59 -22.33 -6.82
CA LEU A 197 -20.78 -23.19 -6.68
C LEU A 197 -20.58 -24.57 -7.33
N GLU A 198 -19.67 -24.67 -8.31
CA GLU A 198 -19.32 -25.92 -9.00
C GLU A 198 -18.21 -26.70 -8.31
N ASP A 199 -17.45 -26.07 -7.41
CA ASP A 199 -16.33 -26.69 -6.70
C ASP A 199 -16.82 -27.65 -5.60
N GLU A 200 -16.83 -28.95 -5.92
CA GLU A 200 -17.24 -30.04 -5.02
C GLU A 200 -16.27 -30.23 -3.83
N ASP A 201 -15.05 -29.67 -3.90
CA ASP A 201 -14.00 -29.78 -2.87
C ASP A 201 -14.03 -28.60 -1.86
N GLU A 202 -15.02 -27.71 -1.92
CA GLU A 202 -15.18 -26.65 -0.93
C GLU A 202 -15.60 -27.21 0.45
N ASP A 203 -14.59 -27.54 1.27
CA ASP A 203 -14.76 -27.99 2.65
C ASP A 203 -15.59 -26.99 3.49
N GLU A 204 -16.87 -27.28 3.73
CA GLU A 204 -17.71 -26.51 4.66
C GLU A 204 -17.23 -26.61 6.13
N ASP A 205 -16.34 -27.57 6.43
CA ASP A 205 -15.84 -27.90 7.78
C ASP A 205 -14.59 -27.09 8.20
N LYS A 206 -14.08 -26.17 7.37
CA LYS A 206 -12.94 -25.32 7.76
C LYS A 206 -13.33 -24.37 8.89
N GLU A 207 -12.45 -24.23 9.89
CA GLU A 207 -12.59 -23.20 10.92
C GLU A 207 -12.76 -21.82 10.27
N ASP A 208 -13.67 -21.00 10.80
CA ASP A 208 -14.05 -19.68 10.26
C ASP A 208 -12.82 -18.77 10.03
N ASP A 209 -11.80 -18.89 10.89
CA ASP A 209 -10.53 -18.16 10.77
C ASP A 209 -9.69 -18.59 9.55
N SER A 210 -9.51 -19.91 9.33
CA SER A 210 -8.77 -20.44 8.18
C SER A 210 -9.49 -20.13 6.87
N ARG A 211 -10.82 -20.02 6.93
CA ARG A 211 -11.67 -19.66 5.80
C ARG A 211 -11.43 -18.21 5.36
N VAL A 212 -11.35 -17.25 6.28
CA VAL A 212 -11.09 -15.83 5.93
C VAL A 212 -9.71 -15.64 5.31
N THR A 213 -8.66 -16.25 5.87
CA THR A 213 -7.32 -16.19 5.28
C THR A 213 -7.31 -16.77 3.85
N SER A 214 -7.93 -17.94 3.65
CA SER A 214 -8.01 -18.56 2.33
C SER A 214 -8.84 -17.71 1.36
N ALA A 215 -9.94 -17.12 1.81
CA ALA A 215 -10.78 -16.23 1.02
C ALA A 215 -10.01 -14.98 0.56
N LEU A 216 -9.20 -14.37 1.43
CA LEU A 216 -8.34 -13.23 1.06
C LEU A 216 -7.32 -13.63 0.00
N VAL A 217 -6.61 -14.75 0.18
CA VAL A 217 -5.64 -15.24 -0.82
C VAL A 217 -6.31 -15.53 -2.16
N ASN A 218 -7.46 -16.22 -2.14
CA ASN A 218 -8.20 -16.59 -3.34
C ASN A 218 -8.75 -15.35 -4.06
N ALA A 219 -9.30 -14.37 -3.33
CA ALA A 219 -9.82 -13.14 -3.90
C ALA A 219 -8.74 -12.32 -4.63
N PHE A 220 -7.54 -12.22 -4.06
CA PHE A 220 -6.42 -11.52 -4.69
C PHE A 220 -5.95 -12.24 -5.96
N ARG A 221 -5.68 -13.54 -5.87
CA ARG A 221 -5.27 -14.34 -7.04
C ARG A 221 -6.32 -14.31 -8.14
N ARG A 222 -7.59 -14.42 -7.76
CA ARG A 222 -8.70 -14.44 -8.71
C ARG A 222 -8.88 -13.11 -9.42
N LEU A 223 -8.85 -11.99 -8.69
CA LEU A 223 -8.96 -10.68 -9.35
C LEU A 223 -7.81 -10.47 -10.35
N ASP A 224 -6.56 -10.80 -9.99
CA ASP A 224 -5.44 -10.65 -10.91
C ASP A 224 -5.57 -11.53 -12.16
N TYR A 225 -6.05 -12.77 -11.98
CA TYR A 225 -6.37 -13.67 -13.08
C TYR A 225 -7.45 -13.07 -14.01
N ASP A 226 -8.56 -12.58 -13.45
CA ASP A 226 -9.65 -12.00 -14.23
C ASP A 226 -9.19 -10.73 -14.99
N LEU A 227 -8.38 -9.87 -14.36
CA LEU A 227 -7.77 -8.72 -15.04
C LEU A 227 -6.95 -9.16 -16.26
N SER A 228 -6.14 -10.22 -16.11
CA SER A 228 -5.36 -10.81 -17.20
C SER A 228 -6.26 -11.38 -18.31
N VAL A 229 -7.30 -12.14 -17.96
CA VAL A 229 -8.23 -12.73 -18.95
C VAL A 229 -9.00 -11.65 -19.71
N GLU A 230 -9.50 -10.63 -19.02
CA GLU A 230 -10.20 -9.49 -19.64
C GLU A 230 -9.32 -8.78 -20.67
N ALA A 231 -8.03 -8.60 -20.38
CA ALA A 231 -7.07 -8.02 -21.30
C ALA A 231 -6.82 -8.92 -22.53
N GLN A 232 -6.73 -10.24 -22.35
CA GLN A 232 -6.55 -11.19 -23.44
C GLN A 232 -7.77 -11.28 -24.36
N VAL A 233 -8.98 -11.27 -23.78
CA VAL A 233 -10.24 -11.19 -24.54
C VAL A 233 -10.28 -9.89 -25.33
N HIS A 234 -9.93 -8.77 -24.70
CA HIS A 234 -9.87 -7.47 -25.37
C HIS A 234 -8.87 -7.47 -26.55
N LEU A 235 -7.69 -8.09 -26.41
CA LEU A 235 -6.72 -8.25 -27.50
C LEU A 235 -7.26 -9.10 -28.65
N SER A 236 -8.04 -10.13 -28.34
CA SER A 236 -8.59 -11.05 -29.34
C SER A 236 -9.76 -10.44 -30.12
N MET A 237 -10.56 -9.60 -29.47
CA MET A 237 -11.70 -8.91 -30.10
C MET A 237 -11.31 -7.60 -30.80
N SER A 238 -10.20 -6.98 -30.42
CA SER A 238 -9.73 -5.72 -31.03
C SER A 238 -9.20 -5.98 -32.44
N SER A 239 -9.85 -5.42 -33.46
CA SER A 239 -9.33 -5.45 -34.83
C SER A 239 -8.03 -4.63 -34.92
N PRO A 240 -6.95 -5.08 -35.60
CA PRO A 240 -5.66 -4.36 -35.70
C PRO A 240 -5.69 -2.98 -36.37
N ARG A 241 -6.88 -2.45 -36.70
CA ARG A 241 -7.08 -1.32 -37.63
C ARG A 241 -7.78 -0.10 -37.05
N ARG A 242 -8.14 -0.06 -35.76
CA ARG A 242 -8.52 1.23 -35.15
C ARG A 242 -7.24 1.98 -34.80
N VAL A 243 -6.69 2.66 -35.80
CA VAL A 243 -5.75 3.77 -35.59
C VAL A 243 -6.52 4.80 -34.77
N SER A 244 -6.28 4.83 -33.46
CA SER A 244 -6.69 5.95 -32.62
C SER A 244 -6.16 7.22 -33.26
N LEU A 245 -6.99 8.27 -33.32
CA LEU A 245 -6.53 9.57 -33.80
C LEU A 245 -5.29 9.99 -32.99
N PRO A 246 -4.28 10.64 -33.62
CA PRO A 246 -3.09 11.09 -32.90
C PRO A 246 -3.49 11.93 -31.69
N GLY A 247 -3.24 11.43 -30.48
CA GLY A 247 -3.55 12.12 -29.22
C GLY A 247 -4.68 11.53 -28.37
N GLU A 248 -5.48 10.57 -28.87
CA GLU A 248 -6.45 9.84 -28.03
C GLU A 248 -5.76 8.68 -27.31
N GLY A 249 -5.32 8.91 -26.07
CA GLY A 249 -4.89 7.85 -25.16
C GLY A 249 -6.04 6.89 -24.85
N LEU A 250 -5.73 5.61 -24.60
CA LEU A 250 -6.76 4.63 -24.23
C LEU A 250 -7.50 5.05 -22.95
N PRO A 251 -8.80 4.74 -22.81
CA PRO A 251 -9.55 5.02 -21.58
C PRO A 251 -8.87 4.42 -20.34
N MET A 252 -9.02 5.06 -19.18
CA MET A 252 -8.46 4.56 -17.91
C MET A 252 -8.89 3.12 -17.60
N SER A 253 -10.11 2.75 -17.97
CA SER A 253 -10.70 1.41 -17.83
C SER A 253 -10.37 0.42 -18.94
N SER A 254 -9.53 0.80 -19.91
CA SER A 254 -9.07 -0.15 -20.92
C SER A 254 -8.40 -1.34 -20.22
N PRO A 255 -8.87 -2.58 -20.44
CA PRO A 255 -8.31 -3.76 -19.77
C PRO A 255 -6.79 -3.87 -19.98
N LEU A 256 -6.29 -3.46 -21.14
CA LEU A 256 -4.85 -3.43 -21.42
C LEU A 256 -4.08 -2.38 -20.62
N ARG A 257 -4.64 -1.17 -20.44
CA ARG A 257 -4.00 -0.19 -19.56
C ARG A 257 -3.95 -0.70 -18.12
N VAL A 258 -5.02 -1.31 -17.65
CA VAL A 258 -5.11 -1.88 -16.30
C VAL A 258 -4.02 -2.91 -16.06
N VAL A 259 -3.85 -3.90 -16.95
CA VAL A 259 -2.87 -4.97 -16.74
C VAL A 259 -1.42 -4.58 -17.03
N LEU A 260 -1.17 -3.54 -17.85
CA LEU A 260 0.18 -3.06 -18.16
C LEU A 260 0.76 -2.14 -17.08
N SER A 261 -0.11 -1.40 -16.38
CA SER A 261 0.22 -0.79 -15.09
C SER A 261 0.21 -1.85 -13.97
N GLY A 262 0.75 -1.52 -12.81
CA GLY A 262 0.71 -2.39 -11.65
C GLY A 262 0.17 -1.68 -10.43
N SER A 263 -0.16 -2.46 -9.40
CA SER A 263 -0.54 -1.90 -8.11
C SER A 263 -0.23 -2.83 -6.95
N THR A 264 0.28 -2.27 -5.86
CA THR A 264 0.32 -2.93 -4.56
C THR A 264 -1.08 -2.92 -3.94
N ALA A 265 -1.30 -3.76 -2.93
CA ALA A 265 -2.53 -3.73 -2.15
C ALA A 265 -2.25 -4.19 -0.73
N CYS A 266 -2.49 -3.32 0.24
CA CYS A 266 -2.53 -3.71 1.64
C CYS A 266 -3.96 -3.55 2.14
N VAL A 267 -4.61 -4.68 2.46
CA VAL A 267 -6.03 -4.75 2.79
C VAL A 267 -6.21 -5.30 4.20
N VAL A 268 -7.07 -4.65 4.99
CA VAL A 268 -7.44 -5.04 6.34
C VAL A 268 -8.91 -5.44 6.34
N HIS A 269 -9.19 -6.66 6.79
CA HIS A 269 -10.54 -7.15 7.10
C HIS A 269 -10.70 -7.26 8.61
N VAL A 270 -11.66 -6.53 9.17
CA VAL A 270 -11.98 -6.56 10.61
C VAL A 270 -13.34 -7.21 10.80
N SER A 271 -13.37 -8.37 11.44
CA SER A 271 -14.62 -9.04 11.80
C SER A 271 -14.55 -9.61 13.21
N ASN A 272 -15.56 -9.33 14.04
CA ASN A 272 -15.73 -9.89 15.38
C ASN A 272 -14.48 -9.75 16.27
N GLY A 273 -13.79 -8.60 16.20
CA GLY A 273 -12.58 -8.36 16.98
C GLY A 273 -11.31 -9.04 16.44
N VAL A 274 -11.33 -9.59 15.23
CA VAL A 274 -10.18 -10.19 14.57
C VAL A 274 -9.79 -9.36 13.36
N LEU A 275 -8.52 -8.96 13.30
CA LEU A 275 -7.88 -8.32 12.16
C LEU A 275 -7.24 -9.39 11.28
N HIS A 276 -7.58 -9.40 10.01
CA HIS A 276 -6.83 -10.10 8.97
C HIS A 276 -6.22 -9.05 8.05
N VAL A 277 -4.91 -9.08 7.87
CA VAL A 277 -4.18 -8.13 7.02
C VAL A 277 -3.56 -8.88 5.87
N ALA A 278 -4.09 -8.68 4.66
CA ALA A 278 -3.54 -9.22 3.42
C ALA A 278 -2.66 -8.17 2.75
N ASN A 279 -1.35 -8.41 2.69
CA ASN A 279 -0.38 -7.53 2.05
C ASN A 279 0.08 -8.07 0.70
N LEU A 280 0.18 -7.19 -0.29
CA LEU A 280 0.72 -7.46 -1.62
C LEU A 280 1.56 -6.27 -2.07
N GLY A 281 2.85 -6.26 -1.73
CA GLY A 281 3.79 -5.22 -2.12
C GLY A 281 4.48 -4.61 -0.90
N ASP A 282 4.86 -3.34 -1.01
CA ASP A 282 5.61 -2.55 -0.02
C ASP A 282 4.76 -1.47 0.69
N SER A 283 3.45 -1.43 0.44
CA SER A 283 2.49 -0.84 1.39
C SER A 283 2.53 -1.56 2.73
N ARG A 284 2.14 -0.89 3.82
CA ARG A 284 2.28 -1.44 5.18
C ARG A 284 1.10 -1.15 6.10
N ALA A 285 0.81 -2.11 6.98
CA ALA A 285 -0.07 -1.93 8.13
C ALA A 285 0.71 -2.02 9.46
N VAL A 286 0.56 -1.01 10.32
CA VAL A 286 1.23 -0.92 11.63
C VAL A 286 0.22 -0.68 12.74
N LEU A 287 0.19 -1.59 13.71
CA LEU A 287 -0.66 -1.53 14.89
C LEU A 287 -0.05 -0.59 15.94
N GLY A 288 -0.87 0.34 16.43
CA GLY A 288 -0.54 1.23 17.54
C GLY A 288 -1.16 0.73 18.84
N MET A 289 -0.30 0.34 19.76
CA MET A 289 -0.70 -0.18 21.07
C MET A 289 -0.31 0.81 22.18
N GLN A 290 -1.16 0.92 23.19
CA GLN A 290 -0.87 1.66 24.40
C GLN A 290 -0.53 0.68 25.52
N GLU A 291 0.72 0.73 25.96
CA GLU A 291 1.23 -0.06 27.08
C GLU A 291 0.60 0.37 28.40
N ALA A 292 0.68 -0.49 29.42
CA ALA A 292 0.14 -0.21 30.75
C ALA A 292 0.76 1.03 31.43
N ASP A 293 1.99 1.39 31.06
CA ASP A 293 2.68 2.60 31.54
C ASP A 293 2.30 3.88 30.77
N GLY A 294 1.40 3.76 29.77
CA GLY A 294 0.94 4.84 28.92
C GLY A 294 1.83 5.13 27.71
N ARG A 295 2.96 4.43 27.54
CA ARG A 295 3.79 4.55 26.34
C ARG A 295 3.12 3.90 25.13
N TRP A 296 3.49 4.39 23.96
CA TRP A 296 3.02 3.88 22.68
C TRP A 296 4.05 2.94 22.06
N SER A 297 3.61 1.77 21.57
CA SER A 297 4.44 0.80 20.88
C SER A 297 3.86 0.48 19.49
N ALA A 298 4.75 0.33 18.52
CA ALA A 298 4.40 0.05 17.12
C ALA A 298 4.76 -1.39 16.72
N THR A 299 3.76 -2.16 16.28
CA THR A 299 3.96 -3.51 15.74
C THR A 299 3.52 -3.58 14.29
N SER A 300 4.44 -3.92 13.39
CA SER A 300 4.10 -4.17 11.98
C SER A 300 3.28 -5.46 11.86
N LEU A 301 2.14 -5.41 11.18
CA LEU A 301 1.32 -6.59 10.86
C LEU A 301 1.61 -7.13 9.44
N THR A 302 2.48 -6.46 8.69
CA THR A 302 2.88 -6.83 7.34
C THR A 302 4.40 -6.80 7.23
N SER A 303 4.91 -7.64 6.32
CA SER A 303 6.29 -7.59 5.84
C SER A 303 6.28 -7.07 4.42
N ASP A 304 7.12 -6.09 4.12
CA ASP A 304 7.19 -5.52 2.78
C ASP A 304 7.74 -6.55 1.79
N HIS A 305 7.15 -6.63 0.60
CA HIS A 305 7.59 -7.54 -0.45
C HIS A 305 8.59 -6.84 -1.37
N ASN A 306 9.83 -6.67 -0.92
CA ASN A 306 10.91 -6.02 -1.67
C ASN A 306 12.26 -6.68 -1.36
N ALA A 307 13.33 -6.15 -1.95
CA ALA A 307 14.68 -6.70 -1.82
C ALA A 307 15.24 -6.64 -0.38
N GLN A 308 14.71 -5.74 0.46
CA GLN A 308 15.14 -5.56 1.84
C GLN A 308 14.58 -6.64 2.76
N ASN A 309 13.54 -7.36 2.32
CA ASN A 309 13.00 -8.51 3.01
C ASN A 309 13.75 -9.80 2.59
N PRO A 310 14.55 -10.41 3.48
CA PRO A 310 15.36 -11.58 3.13
C PRO A 310 14.52 -12.82 2.82
N GLU A 311 13.36 -12.98 3.48
CA GLU A 311 12.45 -14.12 3.24
C GLU A 311 11.81 -14.01 1.86
N GLU A 312 11.37 -12.80 1.48
CA GLU A 312 10.79 -12.54 0.17
C GLU A 312 11.84 -12.66 -0.95
N LEU A 313 13.04 -12.13 -0.73
CA LEU A 313 14.16 -12.30 -1.65
C LEU A 313 14.49 -13.79 -1.85
N GLN A 314 14.51 -14.57 -0.77
CA GLN A 314 14.75 -16.00 -0.86
C GLN A 314 13.64 -16.71 -1.64
N ARG A 315 12.37 -16.41 -1.37
CA ARG A 315 11.21 -16.95 -2.11
C ARG A 315 11.37 -16.71 -3.61
N VAL A 316 11.59 -15.46 -4.01
CA VAL A 316 11.77 -15.08 -5.42
C VAL A 316 12.96 -15.81 -6.06
N LEU A 317 14.08 -15.99 -5.35
CA LEU A 317 15.24 -16.71 -5.88
C LEU A 317 15.03 -18.23 -5.99
N GLU A 318 14.12 -18.81 -5.20
CA GLU A 318 13.83 -20.24 -5.18
C GLU A 318 12.77 -20.67 -6.20
N GLU A 319 11.90 -19.74 -6.64
CA GLU A 319 10.90 -19.97 -7.69
C GLU A 319 11.52 -20.14 -9.09
N HIS A 320 12.78 -19.74 -9.27
CA HIS A 320 13.48 -19.81 -10.55
C HIS A 320 14.73 -20.72 -10.50
N PRO A 321 15.15 -21.28 -11.66
CA PRO A 321 16.37 -22.08 -11.75
C PRO A 321 17.61 -21.38 -11.19
N ARG A 322 18.56 -22.16 -10.64
CA ARG A 322 19.81 -21.63 -10.06
C ARG A 322 20.63 -20.77 -11.03
N SER A 323 20.51 -21.00 -12.33
CA SER A 323 21.14 -20.20 -13.39
C SER A 323 20.70 -18.73 -13.39
N GLU A 324 19.51 -18.44 -12.88
CA GLU A 324 18.89 -17.11 -12.93
C GLU A 324 19.07 -16.31 -11.63
N ARG A 325 19.70 -16.87 -10.60
CA ARG A 325 19.88 -16.21 -9.28
C ARG A 325 20.57 -14.84 -9.34
N ARG A 326 21.33 -14.57 -10.41
CA ARG A 326 22.02 -13.28 -10.62
C ARG A 326 21.22 -12.28 -11.46
N THR A 327 20.09 -12.70 -12.01
CA THR A 327 19.30 -11.93 -12.96
C THR A 327 17.88 -11.67 -12.48
N VAL A 328 17.29 -12.59 -11.70
CA VAL A 328 15.94 -12.46 -11.13
C VAL A 328 15.79 -11.19 -10.29
N VAL A 329 16.79 -10.84 -9.47
CA VAL A 329 16.85 -9.58 -8.73
C VAL A 329 18.16 -8.87 -9.05
N ARG A 330 18.08 -7.61 -9.47
CA ARG A 330 19.25 -6.76 -9.79
C ARG A 330 18.99 -5.35 -9.27
N HIS A 331 20.00 -4.75 -8.63
CA HIS A 331 19.87 -3.40 -8.04
C HIS A 331 18.62 -3.27 -7.17
N ASP A 332 18.37 -4.28 -6.35
CA ASP A 332 17.22 -4.35 -5.44
C ASP A 332 15.85 -4.31 -6.13
N ARG A 333 15.80 -4.68 -7.41
CA ARG A 333 14.58 -4.68 -8.24
C ARG A 333 14.39 -6.02 -8.95
N LEU A 334 13.14 -6.46 -9.07
CA LEU A 334 12.75 -7.63 -9.86
C LEU A 334 13.11 -7.39 -11.34
N LEU A 335 13.92 -8.29 -11.89
CA LEU A 335 14.58 -8.19 -13.20
C LEU A 335 15.30 -6.84 -13.44
N GLY A 336 15.71 -6.15 -12.37
CA GLY A 336 16.32 -4.82 -12.46
C GLY A 336 15.35 -3.68 -12.77
N LEU A 337 14.05 -3.91 -12.74
CA LEU A 337 13.02 -2.95 -13.16
C LEU A 337 12.06 -2.56 -12.02
N LEU A 338 11.38 -3.55 -11.43
CA LEU A 338 10.27 -3.32 -10.50
C LEU A 338 10.72 -3.39 -9.04
N LEU A 339 10.30 -2.43 -8.21
CA LEU A 339 10.60 -2.42 -6.77
C LEU A 339 9.81 -3.48 -6.00
N PRO A 340 8.47 -3.49 -6.03
CA PRO A 340 7.70 -4.51 -5.33
C PRO A 340 7.86 -5.87 -6.01
N PHE A 341 8.10 -6.90 -5.21
CA PHE A 341 8.24 -8.30 -5.66
C PHE A 341 6.89 -9.02 -5.76
N ARG A 342 5.80 -8.34 -5.38
CA ARG A 342 4.41 -8.77 -5.58
C ARG A 342 3.53 -7.58 -5.94
N ALA A 343 2.67 -7.73 -6.93
CA ALA A 343 1.72 -6.69 -7.33
C ALA A 343 0.60 -7.29 -8.21
N PHE A 344 -0.53 -6.59 -8.23
CA PHE A 344 -1.57 -6.76 -9.25
C PHE A 344 -1.10 -6.19 -10.59
N GLY A 345 -1.69 -6.67 -11.69
CA GLY A 345 -1.36 -6.19 -13.03
C GLY A 345 0.07 -6.56 -13.40
N ASP A 346 0.85 -5.62 -13.93
CA ASP A 346 2.25 -5.82 -14.30
C ASP A 346 2.48 -7.10 -15.12
N VAL A 347 1.57 -7.37 -16.08
CA VAL A 347 1.61 -8.63 -16.85
C VAL A 347 2.89 -8.81 -17.65
N ARG A 348 3.68 -7.74 -17.81
CA ARG A 348 5.05 -7.73 -18.34
C ARG A 348 5.98 -8.69 -17.59
N PHE A 349 5.68 -9.00 -16.32
CA PHE A 349 6.43 -9.91 -15.47
C PHE A 349 5.70 -11.24 -15.24
N LYS A 350 4.54 -11.46 -15.88
CA LYS A 350 3.68 -12.63 -15.67
C LYS A 350 3.43 -13.43 -16.95
N TRP A 351 3.10 -12.75 -18.04
CA TRP A 351 2.74 -13.38 -19.31
C TRP A 351 3.95 -13.99 -20.02
N SER A 352 3.68 -14.93 -20.92
CA SER A 352 4.71 -15.53 -21.76
C SER A 352 5.31 -14.50 -22.73
N ALA A 353 6.54 -14.76 -23.19
CA ALA A 353 7.21 -13.89 -24.15
C ALA A 353 6.40 -13.76 -25.45
N GLU A 354 5.76 -14.84 -25.93
CA GLU A 354 4.92 -14.80 -27.14
C GLU A 354 3.71 -13.89 -26.97
N MET A 355 3.06 -13.94 -25.80
CA MET A 355 1.89 -13.11 -25.53
C MET A 355 2.27 -11.63 -25.44
N LEU A 356 3.39 -11.30 -24.80
CA LEU A 356 3.91 -9.93 -24.74
C LEU A 356 4.28 -9.42 -26.14
N SER A 357 4.98 -10.22 -26.96
CA SER A 357 5.27 -9.86 -28.36
C SER A 357 4.00 -9.57 -29.15
N ARG A 358 2.96 -10.39 -28.99
CA ARG A 358 1.66 -10.15 -29.65
C ARG A 358 1.05 -8.81 -29.25
N VAL A 359 1.13 -8.39 -27.99
CA VAL A 359 0.66 -7.06 -27.56
C VAL A 359 1.41 -5.96 -28.30
N TYR A 360 2.73 -6.04 -28.34
CA TYR A 360 3.57 -5.02 -28.96
C TYR A 360 3.36 -4.93 -30.48
N GLU A 361 3.14 -6.05 -31.15
CA GLU A 361 2.88 -6.10 -32.59
C GLU A 361 1.48 -5.58 -32.96
N THR A 362 0.48 -5.87 -32.14
CA THR A 362 -0.93 -5.59 -32.48
C THR A 362 -1.44 -4.24 -31.97
N ARG A 363 -0.75 -3.62 -31.01
CA ARG A 363 -1.20 -2.38 -30.35
C ARG A 363 -0.11 -1.30 -30.29
N PRO A 364 0.33 -0.76 -31.45
CA PRO A 364 1.28 0.35 -31.48
C PRO A 364 0.74 1.66 -30.89
N ASP A 365 -0.59 1.78 -30.72
CA ASP A 365 -1.26 2.87 -30.00
C ASP A 365 -0.94 2.86 -28.50
N LEU A 366 -0.82 1.66 -27.89
CA LEU A 366 -0.32 1.53 -26.52
C LEU A 366 1.12 2.01 -26.41
N ILE A 367 1.93 1.68 -27.41
CA ILE A 367 3.37 1.99 -27.44
C ILE A 367 3.64 3.51 -27.42
N SER A 368 2.70 4.33 -27.89
CA SER A 368 2.77 5.80 -27.78
C SER A 368 2.44 6.32 -26.37
N ALA A 369 1.71 5.56 -25.56
CA ALA A 369 1.15 6.00 -24.28
C ALA A 369 1.90 5.45 -23.05
N VAL A 370 2.67 4.36 -23.21
CA VAL A 370 3.55 3.81 -22.16
C VAL A 370 5.01 4.14 -22.44
N SER A 371 5.81 4.30 -21.38
CA SER A 371 7.23 4.64 -21.44
C SER A 371 8.03 3.69 -22.35
N ASP A 372 9.09 4.19 -22.99
CA ASP A 372 9.94 3.40 -23.89
C ASP A 372 10.49 2.10 -23.27
N ALA A 373 10.64 2.04 -21.94
CA ALA A 373 11.04 0.85 -21.20
C ALA A 373 10.01 -0.30 -21.25
N VAL A 374 8.74 -0.01 -21.55
CA VAL A 374 7.66 -1.00 -21.68
C VAL A 374 7.66 -1.67 -23.07
N ARG A 375 8.45 -1.16 -24.02
CA ARG A 375 8.46 -1.61 -25.43
C ARG A 375 9.27 -2.88 -25.69
N MET A 376 10.01 -3.34 -24.70
CA MET A 376 10.89 -4.50 -24.80
C MET A 376 10.52 -5.51 -23.73
N LEU A 377 10.75 -6.79 -24.04
CA LEU A 377 10.71 -7.83 -23.02
C LEU A 377 11.68 -7.46 -21.87
N PRO A 378 11.32 -7.76 -20.61
CA PRO A 378 12.24 -7.59 -19.50
C PRO A 378 13.60 -8.27 -19.78
N PRO A 379 14.71 -7.74 -19.25
CA PRO A 379 16.00 -8.37 -19.43
C PRO A 379 16.02 -9.74 -18.74
N HIS A 380 16.65 -10.73 -19.38
CA HIS A 380 16.77 -12.09 -18.84
C HIS A 380 15.42 -12.78 -18.54
N TYR A 381 14.39 -12.53 -19.36
CA TYR A 381 13.05 -13.10 -19.20
C TYR A 381 12.96 -14.56 -19.70
N LEU A 382 13.51 -15.51 -18.92
CA LEU A 382 13.63 -16.92 -19.28
C LEU A 382 12.50 -17.82 -18.75
N THR A 383 12.16 -17.76 -17.46
CA THR A 383 11.15 -18.60 -16.80
C THR A 383 9.99 -17.80 -16.17
N PRO A 384 9.17 -17.06 -16.96
CA PRO A 384 7.99 -16.41 -16.41
C PRO A 384 6.96 -17.44 -15.87
N PRO A 385 6.10 -17.06 -14.92
CA PRO A 385 5.97 -15.73 -14.30
C PRO A 385 7.03 -15.44 -13.22
N TYR A 386 7.43 -14.17 -13.09
CA TYR A 386 8.36 -13.67 -12.06
C TYR A 386 7.67 -12.87 -10.94
N LEU A 387 6.43 -12.43 -11.18
CA LEU A 387 5.67 -11.60 -10.26
C LEU A 387 4.41 -12.34 -9.82
N SER A 388 4.13 -12.31 -8.52
CA SER A 388 2.96 -12.96 -7.93
C SER A 388 1.93 -11.93 -7.45
N ALA A 389 0.64 -12.25 -7.61
CA ALA A 389 -0.48 -11.53 -6.99
C ALA A 389 -1.00 -12.23 -5.73
N GLN A 390 -0.26 -13.18 -5.17
CA GLN A 390 -0.59 -13.83 -3.92
C GLN A 390 -0.19 -12.96 -2.72
N PRO A 391 -1.15 -12.56 -1.86
CA PRO A 391 -0.83 -11.79 -0.68
C PRO A 391 -0.27 -12.67 0.44
N ASP A 392 0.50 -12.06 1.35
CA ASP A 392 0.76 -12.63 2.66
C ASP A 392 -0.31 -12.16 3.63
N VAL A 393 -0.87 -13.07 4.41
CA VAL A 393 -1.99 -12.80 5.31
C VAL A 393 -1.59 -13.01 6.75
N THR A 394 -1.61 -11.93 7.54
CA THR A 394 -1.39 -11.95 8.98
C THR A 394 -2.71 -11.87 9.73
N ARG A 395 -2.87 -12.66 10.80
CA ARG A 395 -4.03 -12.63 11.70
C ARG A 395 -3.64 -12.06 13.05
N HIS A 396 -4.46 -11.17 13.59
CA HIS A 396 -4.29 -10.60 14.92
C HIS A 396 -5.63 -10.47 15.66
N ARG A 397 -5.70 -10.91 16.91
CA ARG A 397 -6.88 -10.71 17.76
C ARG A 397 -6.76 -9.37 18.47
N ILE A 398 -7.75 -8.49 18.30
CA ILE A 398 -7.79 -7.19 18.96
C ILE A 398 -7.79 -7.39 20.48
N THR A 399 -6.84 -6.74 21.14
CA THR A 399 -6.68 -6.69 22.60
C THR A 399 -7.05 -5.30 23.12
N PRO A 400 -7.31 -5.13 24.43
CA PRO A 400 -7.54 -3.81 25.01
C PRO A 400 -6.36 -2.83 24.87
N ALA A 401 -5.14 -3.31 24.64
CA ALA A 401 -3.97 -2.48 24.40
C ALA A 401 -3.98 -1.85 22.99
N ASP A 402 -4.65 -2.50 22.03
CA ASP A 402 -4.68 -2.07 20.64
C ASP A 402 -5.64 -0.90 20.48
N LYS A 403 -5.12 0.29 20.10
CA LYS A 403 -5.95 1.50 20.01
C LYS A 403 -6.27 1.88 18.58
N PHE A 404 -5.36 1.65 17.65
CA PHE A 404 -5.56 1.97 16.24
C PHE A 404 -4.63 1.16 15.34
N LEU A 405 -4.96 1.10 14.05
CA LEU A 405 -4.13 0.54 12.99
C LEU A 405 -3.88 1.62 11.94
N VAL A 406 -2.62 1.82 11.54
CA VAL A 406 -2.24 2.72 10.46
C VAL A 406 -1.93 1.89 9.22
N LEU A 407 -2.68 2.11 8.16
CA LEU A 407 -2.51 1.54 6.84
C LEU A 407 -2.04 2.64 5.89
N ALA A 408 -0.89 2.48 5.23
CA ALA A 408 -0.37 3.48 4.32
C ALA A 408 0.52 2.91 3.20
N THR A 409 0.61 3.65 2.09
CA THR A 409 1.58 3.42 1.01
C THR A 409 3.00 3.79 1.46
N ASP A 410 4.00 3.37 0.69
CA ASP A 410 5.42 3.56 1.03
C ASP A 410 5.80 5.04 1.14
N GLY A 411 5.11 5.95 0.44
CA GLY A 411 5.31 7.39 0.53
C GLY A 411 5.24 7.94 1.95
N LEU A 412 4.47 7.31 2.86
CA LEU A 412 4.54 7.63 4.29
C LEU A 412 5.78 7.01 4.96
N TRP A 413 6.01 5.73 4.72
CA TRP A 413 6.97 4.90 5.43
C TRP A 413 8.43 5.18 5.06
N GLU A 414 8.67 5.75 3.88
CA GLU A 414 9.97 6.29 3.47
C GLU A 414 10.32 7.58 4.22
N MET A 415 9.32 8.37 4.64
CA MET A 415 9.53 9.63 5.34
C MET A 415 9.56 9.49 6.85
N MET A 416 8.83 8.53 7.43
CA MET A 416 8.72 8.38 8.88
C MET A 416 8.87 6.94 9.35
N HIS A 417 9.70 6.76 10.38
CA HIS A 417 9.82 5.48 11.07
C HIS A 417 8.50 5.10 11.76
N ARG A 418 8.12 3.81 11.69
CA ARG A 418 6.85 3.27 12.24
C ARG A 418 6.53 3.69 13.67
N GLN A 419 7.55 3.72 14.54
CA GLN A 419 7.37 4.13 15.94
C GLN A 419 7.01 5.62 16.08
N MET A 420 7.53 6.47 15.19
CA MET A 420 7.17 7.89 15.16
C MET A 420 5.70 8.06 14.77
N VAL A 421 5.27 7.35 13.72
CA VAL A 421 3.89 7.38 13.22
C VAL A 421 2.90 7.03 14.34
N VAL A 422 3.14 5.91 15.02
CA VAL A 422 2.28 5.48 16.15
C VAL A 422 2.32 6.48 17.30
N GLN A 423 3.49 7.05 17.61
CA GLN A 423 3.58 8.03 18.68
C GLN A 423 2.78 9.31 18.36
N LEU A 424 2.86 9.84 17.15
CA LEU A 424 2.11 11.03 16.73
C LEU A 424 0.59 10.80 16.79
N VAL A 425 0.11 9.67 16.26
CA VAL A 425 -1.32 9.33 16.31
C VAL A 425 -1.78 9.11 17.75
N GLY A 426 -0.97 8.40 18.56
CA GLY A 426 -1.27 8.12 19.96
C GLY A 426 -1.33 9.37 20.84
N GLU A 427 -0.41 10.31 20.64
CA GLU A 427 -0.38 11.61 21.32
C GLU A 427 -1.58 12.48 20.92
N GLN A 428 -1.96 12.49 19.64
CA GLN A 428 -3.17 13.16 19.18
C GLN A 428 -4.42 12.56 19.81
N LEU A 429 -4.55 11.22 19.83
CA LEU A 429 -5.70 10.53 20.43
C LEU A 429 -5.81 10.78 21.94
N THR A 430 -4.71 10.70 22.68
CA THR A 430 -4.69 10.98 24.13
C THR A 430 -4.96 12.45 24.41
N GLY A 431 -4.41 13.36 23.61
CA GLY A 431 -4.69 14.79 23.66
C GLY A 431 -6.18 15.10 23.47
N LEU A 432 -6.83 14.47 22.49
CA LEU A 432 -8.28 14.58 22.25
C LEU A 432 -9.12 13.97 23.39
N GLN A 433 -8.72 12.82 23.94
CA GLN A 433 -9.41 12.24 25.12
C GLN A 433 -9.34 13.17 26.34
N GLN A 434 -8.18 13.80 26.55
CA GLN A 434 -7.96 14.77 27.62
C GLN A 434 -8.68 16.10 27.37
N GLN A 435 -9.42 16.30 26.28
CA GLN A 435 -10.27 17.47 26.00
C GLN A 435 -11.75 17.31 26.37
N ARG A 436 -12.20 16.13 26.84
CA ARG A 436 -13.59 15.94 27.33
C ARG A 436 -13.97 16.95 28.44
N PRO A 437 -15.24 17.40 28.56
CA PRO A 437 -15.63 18.35 29.59
C PRO A 437 -15.17 17.90 30.97
N ILE A 438 -14.47 18.77 31.71
CA ILE A 438 -14.10 18.48 33.09
C ILE A 438 -15.39 18.58 33.89
N VAL A 439 -15.84 17.46 34.44
CA VAL A 439 -16.81 17.46 35.53
C VAL A 439 -15.98 17.54 36.82
N PRO A 440 -15.97 18.67 37.55
CA PRO A 440 -15.19 18.78 38.77
C PRO A 440 -15.67 17.72 39.77
N GLY A 441 -14.78 16.81 40.15
CA GLY A 441 -15.06 15.85 41.21
C GLY A 441 -15.25 16.55 42.55
N MET A 442 -16.07 15.98 43.43
CA MET A 442 -16.27 16.49 44.79
C MET A 442 -14.91 16.52 45.52
N GLY A 443 -14.40 17.71 45.87
CA GLY A 443 -13.09 17.90 46.52
C GLY A 443 -11.99 18.53 45.67
N MET A 444 -12.25 18.92 44.42
CA MET A 444 -11.26 19.63 43.58
C MET A 444 -11.05 21.08 44.06
N THR A 445 -9.81 21.47 44.35
CA THR A 445 -9.48 22.86 44.74
C THR A 445 -9.38 23.77 43.51
N LEU A 446 -9.66 25.07 43.70
CA LEU A 446 -9.49 26.09 42.65
C LEU A 446 -8.05 26.14 42.09
N GLY A 447 -7.04 25.97 42.95
CA GLY A 447 -5.64 25.89 42.53
C GLY A 447 -5.32 24.62 41.73
N GLY A 448 -5.96 23.49 42.07
CA GLY A 448 -5.88 22.25 41.29
C GLY A 448 -6.53 22.40 39.91
N LEU A 449 -7.68 23.08 39.85
CA LEU A 449 -8.36 23.38 38.59
C LEU A 449 -7.52 24.30 37.70
N GLN A 450 -6.93 25.37 38.25
CA GLN A 450 -6.08 26.28 37.50
C GLN A 450 -4.84 25.59 36.92
N ARG A 451 -4.17 24.73 37.71
CA ARG A 451 -3.01 23.96 37.23
C ARG A 451 -3.39 23.01 36.09
N LEU A 452 -4.53 22.34 36.22
CA LEU A 452 -5.06 21.44 35.19
C LEU A 452 -5.43 22.21 33.90
N LEU A 453 -6.03 23.40 34.02
CA LEU A 453 -6.34 24.27 32.88
C LEU A 453 -5.09 24.82 32.18
N LEU A 454 -4.02 25.14 32.92
CA LEU A 454 -2.74 25.60 32.36
C LEU A 454 -2.00 24.47 31.62
N ASP A 455 -1.96 23.27 32.21
CA ASP A 455 -1.39 22.08 31.58
C ASP A 455 -2.16 21.71 30.29
N ARG A 456 -3.50 21.82 30.31
CA ARG A 456 -4.34 21.71 29.11
C ARG A 456 -4.01 22.77 28.07
N ARG A 457 -3.88 24.05 28.44
CA ARG A 457 -3.63 25.14 27.49
C ARG A 457 -2.34 24.91 26.68
N GLY A 458 -1.29 24.37 27.30
CA GLY A 458 -0.04 24.01 26.63
C GLY A 458 -0.21 22.86 25.62
N ARG A 459 -0.92 21.79 26.01
CA ARG A 459 -1.15 20.59 25.17
C ARG A 459 -2.18 20.82 24.05
N VAL A 460 -3.16 21.67 24.32
CA VAL A 460 -4.21 22.05 23.37
C VAL A 460 -3.58 22.76 22.16
N LEU A 461 -2.62 23.66 22.33
CA LEU A 461 -2.01 24.38 21.20
C LEU A 461 -1.21 23.49 20.22
N SER A 462 -0.67 22.34 20.64
CA SER A 462 0.04 21.41 19.74
C SER A 462 -0.88 20.36 19.09
N VAL A 463 -1.98 19.99 19.75
CA VAL A 463 -2.97 19.00 19.26
C VAL A 463 -4.02 19.63 18.33
N LEU A 464 -4.11 20.97 18.27
CA LEU A 464 -5.27 21.69 17.72
C LEU A 464 -5.34 21.87 16.19
N GLU A 465 -4.28 21.62 15.41
CA GLU A 465 -4.34 22.01 13.98
C GLU A 465 -5.18 21.02 13.13
N ASP A 466 -5.14 19.74 13.48
CA ASP A 466 -5.79 18.67 12.72
C ASP A 466 -6.64 17.77 13.63
N GLN A 467 -7.92 17.63 13.28
CA GLN A 467 -8.84 16.67 13.94
C GLN A 467 -8.72 15.28 13.32
N ASN A 468 -8.26 15.21 12.08
CA ASN A 468 -8.05 13.97 11.34
C ASN A 468 -6.60 13.48 11.52
N ALA A 469 -6.44 12.20 11.88
CA ALA A 469 -5.15 11.62 12.19
C ALA A 469 -4.28 11.37 10.95
N ALA A 470 -4.90 11.07 9.81
CA ALA A 470 -4.18 10.94 8.55
C ALA A 470 -3.64 12.30 8.07
N THR A 471 -4.44 13.38 8.20
CA THR A 471 -3.96 14.76 7.91
C THR A 471 -2.82 15.17 8.83
N HIS A 472 -2.92 14.83 10.12
CA HIS A 472 -1.86 15.09 11.09
C HIS A 472 -0.55 14.39 10.68
N LEU A 473 -0.62 13.11 10.30
CA LEU A 473 0.54 12.37 9.80
C LEU A 473 1.12 12.99 8.51
N LEU A 474 0.28 13.39 7.55
CA LEU A 474 0.75 14.07 6.33
C LEU A 474 1.53 15.36 6.65
N ARG A 475 1.01 16.17 7.58
CA ARG A 475 1.64 17.41 8.01
C ARG A 475 3.03 17.14 8.58
N HIS A 476 3.14 16.14 9.46
CA HIS A 476 4.42 15.76 10.06
C HIS A 476 5.38 15.17 9.03
N ALA A 477 4.91 14.30 8.12
CA ALA A 477 5.76 13.69 7.10
C ALA A 477 6.45 14.74 6.21
N LEU A 478 5.71 15.75 5.77
CA LEU A 478 6.19 16.78 4.85
C LEU A 478 6.95 17.92 5.55
N GLY A 479 6.57 18.19 6.79
CA GLY A 479 7.07 19.30 7.58
C GLY A 479 8.13 18.94 8.60
N ASP A 480 8.55 17.68 8.71
CA ASP A 480 9.47 17.23 9.75
C ASP A 480 10.72 18.13 9.87
N ASP A 481 11.06 18.56 11.07
CA ASP A 481 12.28 19.33 11.34
C ASP A 481 13.41 18.46 11.91
N GLY A 482 13.18 17.15 12.06
CA GLY A 482 14.10 16.20 12.67
C GLY A 482 13.98 16.11 14.20
N TYR A 483 13.19 17.00 14.81
CA TYR A 483 12.97 17.07 16.26
C TYR A 483 11.49 16.88 16.63
N ARG A 484 10.71 16.19 15.76
CA ARG A 484 9.29 15.86 15.93
C ARG A 484 8.33 17.04 15.81
N ALA A 485 8.84 18.23 15.48
CA ALA A 485 7.98 19.38 15.22
C ALA A 485 7.81 19.59 13.71
N VAL A 486 6.78 20.37 13.37
CA VAL A 486 6.48 20.73 11.98
C VAL A 486 7.13 22.07 11.68
N ALA A 487 8.13 22.10 10.81
CA ALA A 487 8.70 23.31 10.25
C ALA A 487 7.75 23.90 9.18
N PRO A 488 7.06 25.03 9.44
CA PRO A 488 6.03 25.55 8.53
C PRO A 488 6.60 25.94 7.16
N ASN A 489 7.83 26.44 7.15
CA ASN A 489 8.54 26.80 5.92
C ASN A 489 8.88 25.59 5.05
N ARG A 490 9.19 24.44 5.66
CA ARG A 490 9.47 23.19 4.92
C ARG A 490 8.17 22.64 4.34
N LEU A 491 7.13 22.56 5.16
CA LEU A 491 5.80 22.12 4.75
C LEU A 491 5.25 22.93 3.57
N ALA A 492 5.28 24.27 3.69
CA ALA A 492 4.85 25.18 2.61
C ALA A 492 5.65 24.95 1.32
N LYS A 493 6.97 24.78 1.42
CA LYS A 493 7.82 24.48 0.25
C LYS A 493 7.43 23.16 -0.40
N MET A 494 7.28 22.09 0.38
CA MET A 494 6.90 20.77 -0.12
C MET A 494 5.56 20.80 -0.85
N LEU A 495 4.54 21.46 -0.28
CA LEU A 495 3.22 21.57 -0.89
C LEU A 495 3.18 22.50 -2.12
N SER A 496 4.08 23.48 -2.18
CA SER A 496 4.19 24.41 -3.32
C SER A 496 4.90 23.84 -4.54
N LEU A 497 5.49 22.64 -4.44
CA LEU A 497 6.22 22.02 -5.54
C LEU A 497 5.28 21.76 -6.73
N PRO A 498 5.65 22.19 -7.95
CA PRO A 498 4.95 21.82 -9.17
C PRO A 498 4.87 20.29 -9.36
N ALA A 499 3.85 19.83 -10.08
CA ALA A 499 3.60 18.40 -10.36
C ALA A 499 4.83 17.65 -10.92
N ASP A 500 5.57 18.27 -11.83
CA ASP A 500 6.76 17.72 -12.49
C ASP A 500 8.01 17.69 -11.57
N LEU A 501 7.92 18.33 -10.40
CA LEU A 501 8.98 18.38 -9.41
C LEU A 501 8.62 17.61 -8.14
N ALA A 502 7.35 17.53 -7.78
CA ALA A 502 6.87 16.88 -6.55
C ALA A 502 7.40 15.44 -6.41
N ARG A 503 7.31 14.64 -7.48
CA ARG A 503 7.79 13.25 -7.52
C ARG A 503 9.30 13.07 -7.25
N ARG A 504 10.11 14.14 -7.38
CA ARG A 504 11.55 14.10 -7.03
C ARG A 504 11.83 14.27 -5.54
N TYR A 505 10.85 14.72 -4.76
CA TYR A 505 11.00 14.99 -3.34
C TYR A 505 10.12 14.13 -2.44
N ARG A 506 9.05 13.55 -2.98
CA ARG A 506 8.13 12.67 -2.27
C ARG A 506 7.38 11.75 -3.25
N ASP A 507 6.89 10.63 -2.76
CA ASP A 507 5.91 9.81 -3.47
C ASP A 507 4.47 10.32 -3.25
N ASP A 508 3.51 9.73 -3.95
CA ASP A 508 2.11 9.77 -3.55
C ASP A 508 2.00 9.25 -2.10
N ILE A 509 1.17 9.88 -1.27
CA ILE A 509 1.02 9.46 0.13
C ILE A 509 -0.46 9.22 0.40
N THR A 510 -0.79 7.98 0.75
CA THR A 510 -2.13 7.57 1.14
C THR A 510 -2.11 6.95 2.52
N ILE A 511 -2.97 7.44 3.41
CA ILE A 511 -3.00 7.03 4.81
C ILE A 511 -4.45 6.76 5.22
N THR A 512 -4.67 5.64 5.90
CA THR A 512 -5.90 5.29 6.61
C THR A 512 -5.55 4.90 8.05
N VAL A 513 -6.03 5.65 9.02
CA VAL A 513 -5.93 5.38 10.47
C VAL A 513 -7.27 4.84 10.95
N ILE A 514 -7.30 3.56 11.32
CA ILE A 514 -8.48 2.83 11.79
C ILE A 514 -8.47 2.84 13.32
N HIS A 515 -9.49 3.41 13.95
CA HIS A 515 -9.63 3.45 15.40
C HIS A 515 -10.33 2.19 15.89
N LEU A 516 -9.70 1.44 16.79
CA LEU A 516 -10.21 0.16 17.28
C LEU A 516 -11.02 0.36 18.56
N ASN A 517 -12.03 -0.50 18.75
CA ASN A 517 -12.85 -0.49 19.95
C ASN A 517 -12.27 -1.43 21.00
N GLU A 518 -12.32 -1.01 22.26
CA GLU A 518 -12.11 -1.90 23.39
C GLU A 518 -13.30 -2.87 23.44
N LEU A 519 -13.09 -4.11 23.00
CA LEU A 519 -14.08 -5.16 23.21
C LEU A 519 -14.05 -5.51 24.70
N ASN A 520 -14.99 -4.95 25.46
CA ASN A 520 -15.28 -5.46 26.80
C ASN A 520 -15.82 -6.88 26.62
N THR A 521 -15.00 -7.87 26.98
CA THR A 521 -15.37 -9.28 27.12
C THR A 521 -16.52 -9.48 28.09
#